data_AF-A0AAN4ZRD1-F1
#
_entry.id   AF-A0AAN4ZRD1-F1
#
_cell.length_a   1.000
_cell.length_b   1.000
_cell.length_c   1.000
_cell.angle_alpha   90.00
_cell.angle_beta   90.00
_cell.angle_gamma   90.00
#
_symmetry.space_group_name_H-M   'P 1'
#
loop_
_entity.id
_entity.type
_entity.pdbx_description
1 polymer ?
#
loop_
_entity_poly.entity_id
_entity_poly.type
_entity_poly.pdbx_seq_one_letter_code
_entity_poly.pdbx_strand_id
1 'polypeptide(L)'
;MRKKFSLFMLFVLFVFQSTEVFATSKTIPLDYQQNLTQKGGSDNVIPYKDIIGWRYKTINGIVHKRQYNYSTEQWIGSWQPM
;
A
#
# COMPACT_ATOMS: atom_id res chain seq x y z
N MET A 1 3.97 0.58 -44.48
CA MET A 1 4.48 0.13 -43.16
C MET A 1 3.82 0.82 -41.96
N ARG A 2 3.36 2.08 -42.07
CA ARG A 2 2.73 2.83 -40.96
C ARG A 2 1.39 2.27 -40.45
N LYS A 3 0.54 1.71 -41.33
CA LYS A 3 -0.76 1.11 -40.96
C LYS A 3 -0.62 -0.22 -40.19
N LYS A 4 0.40 -1.04 -40.51
CA LYS A 4 0.68 -2.31 -39.82
C LYS A 4 1.20 -2.08 -38.40
N PHE A 5 2.03 -1.04 -38.23
CA PHE A 5 2.47 -0.58 -36.90
C PHE A 5 1.31 -0.02 -36.07
N SER A 6 0.42 0.75 -36.70
CA SER A 6 -0.80 1.26 -36.05
C SER A 6 -1.76 0.15 -35.61
N LEU A 7 -1.94 -0.89 -36.43
CA LEU A 7 -2.79 -2.03 -36.08
C LEU A 7 -2.19 -2.86 -34.93
N PHE A 8 -0.87 -3.03 -34.93
CA PHE A 8 -0.16 -3.70 -33.83
C PHE A 8 -0.29 -2.93 -32.52
N MET A 9 -0.18 -1.59 -32.56
CA MET A 9 -0.31 -0.74 -31.37
C MET A 9 -1.72 -0.79 -30.75
N LEU A 10 -2.78 -0.85 -31.58
CA LEU A 10 -4.16 -1.03 -31.11
C LEU A 10 -4.39 -2.41 -30.48
N PHE A 11 -3.75 -3.45 -31.02
CA PHE A 11 -3.83 -4.80 -30.46
C PHE A 11 -3.19 -4.88 -29.07
N VAL A 12 -2.04 -4.24 -28.87
CA VAL A 12 -1.38 -4.20 -27.56
C VAL A 12 -2.26 -3.51 -26.52
N LEU A 13 -2.89 -2.38 -26.85
CA LEU A 13 -3.78 -1.65 -25.92
C LEU A 13 -5.05 -2.43 -25.53
N PHE A 14 -5.51 -3.34 -26.39
CA PHE A 14 -6.68 -4.18 -26.11
C PHE A 14 -6.38 -5.28 -25.06
N VAL A 15 -5.14 -5.78 -25.01
CA VAL A 15 -4.75 -6.87 -24.10
C VAL A 15 -4.56 -6.39 -22.66
N PHE A 16 -4.35 -5.09 -22.44
CA PHE A 16 -4.11 -4.50 -21.11
C PHE A 16 -5.36 -3.90 -20.44
N GLN A 17 -6.57 -4.24 -20.88
CA GLN A 17 -7.77 -3.78 -20.18
C GLN A 17 -7.97 -4.56 -18.86
N SER A 18 -8.27 -3.86 -17.77
CA SER A 18 -8.59 -4.48 -16.49
C SER A 18 -9.90 -5.26 -16.59
N THR A 19 -9.93 -6.47 -16.03
CA THR A 19 -11.17 -7.25 -15.91
C THR A 19 -11.81 -6.94 -14.56
N GLU A 20 -13.08 -6.52 -14.59
CA GLU A 20 -13.88 -6.39 -13.38
C GLU A 20 -14.23 -7.80 -12.88
N VAL A 21 -14.03 -8.06 -11.59
CA VAL A 21 -14.44 -9.32 -10.94
C VAL A 21 -15.51 -9.01 -9.91
N PHE A 22 -16.72 -9.52 -10.13
CA PHE A 22 -17.81 -9.41 -9.17
C PHE A 22 -17.73 -10.56 -8.16
N ALA A 23 -17.71 -10.23 -6.86
CA ALA A 23 -17.80 -11.23 -5.80
C ALA A 23 -19.28 -11.61 -5.57
N THR A 24 -19.60 -12.90 -5.66
CA THR A 24 -20.87 -13.43 -5.19
C THR A 24 -20.83 -13.53 -3.66
N SER A 25 -21.62 -12.72 -2.97
CA SER A 25 -21.87 -12.91 -1.55
C SER A 25 -22.96 -13.97 -1.36
N LYS A 26 -22.66 -14.98 -0.54
CA LYS A 26 -23.67 -15.93 -0.07
C LYS A 26 -24.48 -15.26 1.03
N THR A 27 -25.74 -14.95 0.77
CA THR A 27 -26.65 -14.48 1.82
C THR A 27 -26.96 -15.64 2.76
N ILE A 28 -26.47 -15.53 4.01
CA ILE A 28 -26.84 -16.44 5.10
C ILE A 28 -28.11 -15.83 5.74
N PRO A 29 -29.17 -16.61 5.99
CA PRO A 29 -30.33 -16.12 6.73
C PRO A 29 -29.91 -15.64 8.12
N LEU A 30 -30.22 -14.38 8.43
CA LEU A 30 -30.02 -13.80 9.76
C LEU A 30 -31.19 -14.23 10.65
N ASP A 31 -31.04 -15.35 11.36
CA ASP A 31 -31.79 -15.55 12.59
C ASP A 31 -30.83 -15.80 13.75
N TYR A 32 -30.35 -14.70 14.30
CA TYR A 32 -29.86 -14.66 15.67
C TYR A 32 -29.96 -13.23 16.17
N GLN A 33 -31.07 -12.90 16.85
CA GLN A 33 -31.17 -11.66 17.63
C GLN A 33 -30.18 -11.74 18.80
N GLN A 34 -28.97 -11.25 18.58
CA GLN A 34 -28.10 -10.85 19.70
C GLN A 34 -28.53 -9.45 20.12
N ASN A 35 -29.13 -9.34 21.31
CA ASN A 35 -29.17 -8.08 22.04
C ASN A 35 -27.74 -7.74 22.47
N LEU A 36 -26.92 -7.29 21.51
CA LEU A 36 -25.68 -6.58 21.79
C LEU A 36 -26.11 -5.20 22.24
N THR A 37 -26.25 -5.01 23.56
CA THR A 37 -26.17 -3.68 24.14
C THR A 37 -24.86 -3.09 23.64
N GLN A 38 -24.96 -2.24 22.62
CA GLN A 38 -23.86 -1.51 22.03
C GLN A 38 -23.43 -0.50 23.09
N LYS A 39 -22.67 -0.97 24.08
CA LYS A 39 -21.84 -0.11 24.90
C LYS A 39 -20.90 0.52 23.90
N GLY A 40 -21.23 1.74 23.48
CA GLY A 40 -20.34 2.64 22.76
C GLY A 40 -19.16 2.98 23.65
N GLY A 41 -18.35 1.96 23.97
CA GLY A 41 -16.97 2.16 24.31
C GLY A 41 -16.35 2.65 23.02
N SER A 42 -16.01 3.93 22.98
CA SER A 42 -14.92 4.37 22.14
C SER A 42 -13.71 3.58 22.60
N ASP A 43 -13.50 2.39 22.01
CA ASP A 43 -12.26 1.66 22.15
C ASP A 43 -11.22 2.61 21.60
N ASN A 44 -10.51 3.27 22.51
CA ASN A 44 -9.52 4.26 22.20
C ASN A 44 -8.37 3.47 21.60
N VAL A 45 -8.40 3.27 20.28
CA VAL A 45 -7.33 2.58 19.54
C VAL A 45 -6.13 3.50 19.61
N ILE A 46 -5.24 3.22 20.56
CA ILE A 46 -3.97 3.93 20.68
C ILE A 46 -3.07 3.38 19.57
N PRO A 47 -2.67 4.19 18.58
CA PRO A 47 -1.77 3.71 17.55
C PRO A 47 -0.42 3.33 18.19
N TYR A 48 0.13 2.20 17.76
CA TYR A 48 1.51 1.85 18.11
C TYR A 48 2.47 2.91 17.57
N LYS A 49 3.56 3.12 18.29
CA LYS A 49 4.64 4.00 17.82
C LYS A 49 5.31 3.41 16.59
N ASP A 50 5.66 4.26 15.64
CA ASP A 50 6.42 3.87 14.45
C ASP A 50 7.80 3.28 14.79
N ILE A 51 8.19 2.28 14.00
CA ILE A 51 9.51 1.66 14.07
C ILE A 51 10.45 2.47 13.18
N ILE A 52 11.29 3.31 13.77
CA ILE A 52 12.23 4.18 13.05
C ILE A 52 13.66 3.72 13.34
N GLY A 53 14.47 3.58 12.29
CA GLY A 53 15.89 3.22 12.41
C GLY A 53 16.79 3.94 11.42
N TRP A 54 18.09 3.88 11.67
CA TRP A 54 19.11 4.44 10.79
C TRP A 54 19.49 3.46 9.68
N ARG A 55 19.60 3.97 8.46
CA ARG A 55 20.22 3.29 7.32
C ARG A 55 21.50 4.04 6.95
N TYR A 56 22.45 3.30 6.41
CA TYR A 56 23.77 3.81 6.07
C TYR A 56 24.09 3.53 4.61
N LYS A 57 24.84 4.43 3.98
CA LYS A 57 25.46 4.19 2.67
C LYS A 57 26.70 5.06 2.49
N THR A 58 27.60 4.64 1.62
CA THR A 58 28.81 5.41 1.30
C THR A 58 28.58 6.21 0.02
N ILE A 59 28.87 7.52 0.06
CA ILE A 59 28.85 8.42 -1.09
C ILE A 59 30.21 9.11 -1.13
N ASN A 60 30.98 8.94 -2.21
CA ASN A 60 32.31 9.52 -2.38
C ASN A 60 33.27 9.22 -1.21
N GLY A 61 33.24 8.00 -0.68
CA GLY A 61 34.08 7.60 0.46
C GLY A 61 33.59 8.06 1.84
N ILE A 62 32.56 8.91 1.90
CA ILE A 62 31.98 9.39 3.16
C ILE A 62 30.74 8.56 3.50
N VAL A 63 30.68 8.04 4.73
CA VAL A 63 29.50 7.34 5.24
C VAL A 63 28.42 8.36 5.52
N HIS A 64 27.24 8.13 4.96
CA HIS A 64 26.05 8.93 5.23
C HIS A 64 25.04 8.07 5.97
N LYS A 65 24.24 8.71 6.84
CA LYS A 65 23.10 8.11 7.52
C LYS A 65 21.80 8.83 7.15
N ARG A 66 20.69 8.09 7.14
CA ARG A 66 19.33 8.64 6.98
C ARG A 66 18.35 7.80 7.79
N GLN A 67 17.33 8.44 8.34
CA GLN A 67 16.26 7.72 9.05
C GLN A 67 15.29 7.09 8.05
N TYR A 68 14.84 5.89 8.38
CA TYR A 68 13.83 5.16 7.63
C TYR A 68 12.73 4.71 8.60
N ASN A 69 11.47 4.98 8.24
CA ASN A 69 10.30 4.50 8.94
C ASN A 69 9.92 3.14 8.38
N TYR A 70 10.10 2.09 9.17
CA TYR A 70 9.77 0.72 8.79
C TYR A 70 8.27 0.43 8.90
N SER A 71 7.51 1.23 9.66
CA SER A 71 6.05 1.09 9.74
C SER A 71 5.36 1.63 8.48
N THR A 72 5.90 2.70 7.88
CA THR A 72 5.31 3.35 6.69
C THR A 72 6.11 3.14 5.40
N GLU A 73 7.26 2.46 5.49
CA GLU A 73 8.19 2.22 4.39
C GLU A 73 8.76 3.50 3.74
N GLN A 74 8.76 4.62 4.47
CA GLN A 74 9.17 5.92 3.96
C GLN A 74 10.51 6.40 4.53
N TRP A 75 11.24 7.13 3.70
CA TRP A 75 12.44 7.85 4.14
C TRP A 75 12.08 9.11 4.90
N ILE A 76 12.76 9.35 6.02
CA ILE A 76 12.61 10.58 6.82
C ILE A 76 13.82 11.48 6.56
N GLY A 77 13.57 12.75 6.24
CA GLY A 77 14.61 13.76 6.01
C GLY A 77 15.51 13.45 4.82
N SER A 78 16.73 13.98 4.79
CA SER A 78 17.74 13.75 3.75
C SER A 78 18.94 12.95 4.28
N TRP A 79 19.79 12.45 3.39
CA TRP A 79 21.05 11.81 3.78
C TRP A 79 22.00 12.83 4.41
N GLN A 80 22.56 12.50 5.56
CA GLN A 80 23.50 13.35 6.29
C GLN A 80 24.86 12.65 6.37
N PRO A 81 25.97 13.34 6.08
CA PRO A 81 27.31 12.78 6.30
C PRO A 81 27.52 12.52 7.80
N MET A 82 28.26 11.46 8.12
CA MET A 82 28.72 11.16 9.49
C MET A 82 30.08 11.80 9.76
#